data_AF-A0A2S7F9Q3-F1
#
_entry.id   AF-A0A2S7F9Q3-F1
#
_cell.length_a   1.000
_cell.length_b   1.000
_cell.length_c   1.000
_cell.angle_alpha   90.00
_cell.angle_beta   90.00
_cell.angle_gamma   90.00
#
_symmetry.space_group_name_H-M   'P 1'
#
loop_
_entity.id
_entity.type
_entity.pdbx_description
1 polymer ?
#
loop_
_entity_poly.entity_id
_entity_poly.type
_entity_poly.pdbx_seq_one_letter_code
_entity_poly.pdbx_strand_id
1 'polypeptide(L)'
;MAKFNMMELLNNSSNTDLKQKEKSVKFKTILVDINDLIPSDNNFYSIDEEGIIELKNSIEVFGIQQNLVVKKIENDKYEIIAGHRRHLALKELVEEGKDVFRYAPCKIETEEEDLRSKLLLLITNSTARQLTEWEKTQQAEKLRELLIEYKKQEKLPGRVREIVADILNVATSKVARMESISKNLSENLKEEFKGDNINISTAYEASKLPEEQQQEVYKELKGKGNITIQDVKKKSEVKKEKINEDVSNLDTNTNNETIDLDTGEIVEQKVPNYLNKKIFDLIKEFNIDEMAVFFCSRCKCEGQFCDFASDCTEENKHQLCVDWLSRLIE
;
A
#
# COMPACT_ATOMS: atom_id res chain seq x y z
N MET A 1 -13.20 -6.52 20.33
CA MET A 1 -11.74 -6.25 20.38
C MET A 1 -11.57 -4.75 20.53
N ALA A 2 -10.72 -4.29 21.45
CA ALA A 2 -10.44 -2.85 21.60
C ALA A 2 -9.80 -2.31 20.31
N LYS A 3 -10.25 -1.14 19.85
CA LYS A 3 -9.68 -0.47 18.67
C LYS A 3 -8.25 -0.03 19.01
N PHE A 4 -7.27 -0.40 18.19
CA PHE A 4 -5.88 -0.03 18.41
C PHE A 4 -5.73 1.50 18.35
N ASN A 5 -5.10 2.09 19.36
CA ASN A 5 -4.85 3.52 19.44
C ASN A 5 -3.34 3.78 19.40
N MET A 6 -2.82 4.22 18.26
CA MET A 6 -1.40 4.54 18.11
C MET A 6 -0.95 5.63 19.11
N MET A 7 -1.81 6.61 19.40
CA MET A 7 -1.47 7.69 20.32
C MET A 7 -1.23 7.17 21.74
N GLU A 8 -2.00 6.16 22.15
CA GLU A 8 -1.82 5.48 23.44
C GLU A 8 -0.50 4.70 23.50
N LEU A 9 -0.10 4.07 22.40
CA LEU A 9 1.18 3.34 22.31
C LEU A 9 2.40 4.27 22.33
N LEU A 10 2.30 5.41 21.62
CA LEU A 10 3.33 6.45 21.64
C LEU A 10 3.43 7.10 23.04
N ASN A 11 2.32 7.20 23.79
CA ASN A 11 2.33 7.71 25.16
C ASN A 11 2.84 6.68 26.19
N ASN A 12 2.43 5.41 26.09
CA ASN A 12 2.71 4.38 27.12
C ASN A 12 4.12 3.80 27.07
N SER A 13 4.81 3.85 25.92
CA SER A 13 6.22 3.43 25.85
C SER A 13 7.19 4.41 26.53
N SER A 14 6.67 5.46 27.16
CA SER A 14 7.38 6.32 28.11
C SER A 14 7.52 5.72 29.52
N ASN A 15 6.92 4.56 29.81
CA ASN A 15 6.71 4.05 31.18
C ASN A 15 7.23 2.62 31.42
N THR A 16 8.49 2.33 31.07
CA THR A 16 9.22 1.23 31.73
C THR A 16 10.57 1.75 32.18
N ASP A 17 10.65 1.97 33.50
CA ASP A 17 11.80 2.46 34.26
C ASP A 17 12.34 3.82 33.84
N LEU A 18 11.83 4.88 34.48
CA LEU A 18 12.63 5.87 35.19
C LEU A 18 11.68 6.84 35.90
N LYS A 19 12.01 7.14 37.16
CA LYS A 19 11.47 8.23 37.98
C LYS A 19 11.04 9.40 37.09
N GLN A 20 9.85 9.95 37.36
CA GLN A 20 9.38 11.25 36.89
C GLN A 20 10.47 12.32 37.06
N LYS A 21 11.39 12.40 36.10
CA LYS A 21 11.89 13.68 35.65
C LYS A 21 10.83 14.13 34.68
N GLU A 22 10.10 15.15 35.04
CA GLU A 22 9.48 16.05 34.07
C GLU A 22 10.61 16.47 33.10
N LYS A 23 10.86 15.65 32.07
CA LYS A 23 11.56 16.12 30.88
C LYS A 23 10.55 17.09 30.29
N SER A 24 10.62 18.35 30.71
CA SER A 24 10.21 19.42 29.82
C SER A 24 11.10 19.25 28.60
N VAL A 25 10.63 18.51 27.60
CA VAL A 25 11.31 18.39 26.30
C VAL A 25 11.14 19.76 25.65
N LYS A 26 11.95 20.73 26.11
CA LYS A 26 12.02 22.06 25.53
C LYS A 26 12.75 21.87 24.21
N PHE A 27 12.00 21.78 23.13
CA PHE A 27 12.58 21.82 21.80
C PHE A 27 13.15 23.23 21.56
N LYS A 28 14.33 23.30 20.95
CA LYS A 28 14.96 24.59 20.64
C LYS A 28 14.24 25.22 19.45
N THR A 29 13.72 26.42 19.65
CA THR A 29 13.18 27.24 18.56
C THR A 29 14.22 28.30 18.20
N ILE A 30 14.44 28.51 16.90
CA ILE A 30 15.27 29.59 16.35
C ILE A 30 14.45 30.40 15.35
N LEU A 31 14.86 31.64 15.12
CA LEU A 31 14.36 32.45 14.01
C LEU A 31 15.28 32.25 12.81
N VAL A 32 14.71 31.88 11.66
CA VAL A 32 15.45 31.62 10.41
C VAL A 32 14.95 32.58 9.34
N ASP A 33 15.85 33.19 8.56
CA ASP A 33 15.46 33.99 7.39
C ASP A 33 14.76 33.08 6.38
N ILE A 34 13.65 33.53 5.80
CA ILE A 34 12.87 32.77 4.82
C ILE A 34 13.69 32.34 3.61
N ASN A 35 14.71 33.14 3.24
CA ASN A 35 15.58 32.84 2.11
C ASN A 35 16.59 31.72 2.41
N ASP A 36 16.83 31.42 3.69
CA ASP A 36 17.69 30.32 4.13
C ASP A 36 16.92 29.01 4.33
N LEU A 37 15.59 29.04 4.17
CA LEU A 37 14.70 27.88 4.22
C LEU A 37 14.53 27.26 2.83
N ILE A 38 14.96 26.00 2.71
CA ILE A 38 14.87 25.22 1.47
C ILE A 38 13.73 24.20 1.60
N PRO A 39 12.77 24.16 0.67
CA PRO A 39 11.77 23.09 0.62
C PRO A 39 12.42 21.71 0.46
N SER A 40 12.00 20.72 1.26
CA SER A 40 12.45 19.34 1.08
C SER A 40 11.89 18.70 -0.19
N ASP A 41 12.75 18.05 -0.97
CA ASP A 41 12.37 17.22 -2.12
C ASP A 41 11.48 16.02 -1.72
N ASN A 42 11.52 15.63 -0.45
CA ASN A 42 10.72 14.53 0.10
C ASN A 42 9.26 14.93 0.38
N ASN A 43 8.87 16.18 0.14
CA ASN A 43 7.51 16.65 0.31
C ASN A 43 6.61 16.13 -0.82
N PHE A 44 5.76 15.16 -0.50
CA PHE A 44 4.79 14.57 -1.43
C PHE A 44 3.40 15.22 -1.33
N TYR A 45 3.24 16.23 -0.46
CA TYR A 45 1.99 16.95 -0.30
C TYR A 45 1.84 18.03 -1.38
N SER A 46 0.69 18.02 -2.04
CA SER A 46 0.27 19.00 -3.02
C SER A 46 0.16 20.38 -2.39
N ILE A 47 0.60 21.37 -3.16
CA ILE A 47 0.50 22.79 -2.83
C ILE A 47 -0.82 23.28 -3.39
N ASP A 48 -1.76 23.59 -2.50
CA ASP A 48 -3.05 24.19 -2.83
C ASP A 48 -2.91 25.72 -2.73
N GLU A 49 -3.02 26.42 -3.87
CA GLU A 49 -2.86 27.87 -3.96
C GLU A 49 -3.93 28.62 -3.17
N GLU A 50 -5.19 28.20 -3.25
CA GLU A 50 -6.30 28.83 -2.52
C GLU A 50 -6.07 28.70 -1.00
N GLY A 51 -5.71 27.49 -0.56
CA GLY A 51 -5.32 27.25 0.81
C GLY A 51 -4.06 27.98 1.27
N ILE A 52 -3.16 28.40 0.37
CA ILE A 52 -2.04 29.28 0.74
C ILE A 52 -2.52 30.71 0.94
N ILE A 53 -3.37 31.23 0.05
CA ILE A 53 -3.91 32.59 0.16
C ILE A 53 -4.66 32.77 1.49
N GLU A 54 -5.52 31.82 1.86
CA GLU A 54 -6.21 31.85 3.14
C GLU A 54 -5.24 31.84 4.34
N LEU A 55 -4.22 30.97 4.27
CA LEU A 55 -3.21 30.86 5.32
C LEU A 55 -2.35 32.14 5.40
N LYS A 56 -2.01 32.76 4.28
CA LYS A 56 -1.30 34.02 4.20
C LYS A 56 -2.06 35.14 4.88
N ASN A 57 -3.34 35.31 4.53
CA ASN A 57 -4.21 36.32 5.15
C ASN A 57 -4.33 36.09 6.67
N SER A 58 -4.42 34.83 7.09
CA SER A 58 -4.44 34.47 8.52
C SER A 58 -3.12 34.83 9.23
N ILE A 59 -1.97 34.52 8.61
CA ILE A 59 -0.65 34.87 9.15
C ILE A 59 -0.46 36.40 9.21
N GLU A 60 -0.96 37.14 8.23
CA GLU A 60 -0.89 38.59 8.23
C GLU A 60 -1.65 39.21 9.41
N VAL A 61 -2.84 38.71 9.72
CA VAL A 61 -3.70 39.26 10.77
C VAL A 61 -3.30 38.77 12.16
N PHE A 62 -3.01 37.48 12.30
CA PHE A 62 -2.82 36.83 13.60
C PHE A 62 -1.36 36.47 13.89
N GLY A 63 -0.46 36.59 12.92
CA GLY A 63 0.89 36.07 13.01
C GLY A 63 0.94 34.55 12.89
N ILE A 64 2.15 34.01 12.82
CA ILE A 64 2.37 32.57 12.74
C ILE A 64 2.08 31.89 14.09
N GLN A 65 1.15 30.94 14.09
CA GLN A 65 0.71 30.24 15.31
C GLN A 65 1.49 28.96 15.60
N GLN A 66 2.02 28.31 14.55
CA GLN A 66 2.73 27.05 14.65
C GLN A 66 4.12 27.19 14.02
N ASN A 67 5.15 26.74 14.73
CA ASN A 67 6.53 26.76 14.26
C ASN A 67 6.72 25.80 13.07
N LEU A 68 7.60 26.17 12.13
CA LEU A 68 8.09 25.24 11.12
C LEU A 68 9.00 24.21 11.78
N VAL A 69 9.15 23.04 11.16
CA VAL A 69 10.12 22.02 11.58
C VAL A 69 11.18 21.92 10.50
N VAL A 70 12.45 22.07 10.87
CA VAL A 70 13.55 22.16 9.92
C VAL A 70 14.74 21.33 10.34
N LYS A 71 15.49 20.80 9.38
CA LYS A 71 16.78 20.15 9.60
C LYS A 71 17.89 21.10 9.16
N LYS A 72 18.95 21.24 9.97
CA LYS A 72 20.13 22.02 9.53
C LYS A 72 20.84 21.27 8.39
N ILE A 73 21.19 22.00 7.33
CA ILE A 73 22.00 21.51 6.21
C ILE A 73 23.28 22.35 6.07
N GLU A 74 24.07 22.09 5.02
CA GLU A 74 25.31 22.84 4.75
C GLU A 74 25.05 24.33 4.48
N ASN A 75 26.09 25.16 4.66
CA ASN A 75 26.08 26.61 4.41
C ASN A 75 25.05 27.41 5.24
N ASP A 76 24.82 26.99 6.49
CA ASP A 76 23.87 27.62 7.43
C ASP A 76 22.43 27.73 6.92
N LYS A 77 22.07 26.89 5.94
CA LYS A 77 20.70 26.75 5.46
C LYS A 77 19.96 25.67 6.22
N TYR A 78 18.64 25.66 6.05
CA TYR A 78 17.74 24.75 6.73
C TYR A 78 16.76 24.12 5.75
N GLU A 79 16.68 22.78 5.74
CA GLU A 79 15.69 22.04 4.98
C GLU A 79 14.37 21.97 5.75
N ILE A 80 13.26 22.33 5.11
CA ILE A 80 11.93 22.27 5.72
C ILE A 80 11.44 20.82 5.74
N ILE A 81 11.30 20.26 6.93
CA ILE A 81 10.66 18.96 7.16
C ILE A 81 9.15 19.13 7.22
N ALA A 82 8.67 20.21 7.87
CA ALA A 82 7.25 20.50 7.99
C ALA A 82 6.95 22.00 8.00
N GLY A 83 5.82 22.36 7.38
CA GLY A 83 5.37 23.75 7.30
C GLY A 83 5.66 24.41 5.96
N HIS A 84 5.81 23.65 4.86
CA HIS A 84 6.02 24.17 3.50
C HIS A 84 5.00 25.24 3.09
N ARG A 85 3.70 25.03 3.37
CA ARG A 85 2.67 26.06 3.10
C ARG A 85 2.86 27.34 3.90
N ARG A 86 3.32 27.24 5.14
CA ARG A 86 3.62 28.41 5.99
C ARG A 86 4.83 29.16 5.45
N HIS A 87 5.87 28.44 5.00
CA HIS A 87 7.02 29.05 4.32
C HIS A 87 6.61 29.82 3.07
N LEU A 88 5.78 29.23 2.20
CA LEU A 88 5.29 29.90 0.99
C LEU A 88 4.48 31.16 1.32
N ALA A 89 3.53 31.06 2.25
CA ALA A 89 2.73 32.20 2.69
C ALA A 89 3.60 33.34 3.27
N LEU A 90 4.59 33.00 4.10
CA LEU A 90 5.52 33.98 4.65
C LEU A 90 6.40 34.61 3.56
N LYS A 91 6.86 33.82 2.60
CA LYS A 91 7.66 34.30 1.47
C LYS A 91 6.89 35.31 0.63
N GLU A 92 5.63 35.02 0.30
CA GLU A 92 4.76 35.96 -0.40
C GLU A 92 4.57 37.28 0.36
N LEU A 93 4.37 37.23 1.69
CA LEU A 93 4.24 38.45 2.51
C LEU A 93 5.51 39.31 2.46
N VAL A 94 6.69 38.68 2.46
CA VAL A 94 7.96 39.40 2.34
C VAL A 94 8.11 40.00 0.93
N GLU A 95 7.74 39.28 -0.11
CA GLU A 95 7.74 39.78 -1.49
C GLU A 95 6.77 40.97 -1.68
N GLU A 96 5.67 41.01 -0.93
CA GLU A 96 4.75 42.16 -0.83
C GLU A 96 5.34 43.36 -0.02
N GLY A 97 6.56 43.23 0.50
CA GLY A 97 7.25 44.28 1.25
C GLY A 97 7.00 44.27 2.76
N LYS A 98 6.39 43.21 3.31
CA LYS A 98 6.13 43.09 4.76
C LYS A 98 7.31 42.42 5.46
N ASP A 99 8.40 43.18 5.62
CA ASP A 99 9.66 42.72 6.25
C ASP A 99 9.51 42.15 7.66
N VAL A 100 8.42 42.50 8.37
CA VAL A 100 8.11 41.93 9.69
C VAL A 100 7.97 40.42 9.68
N PHE A 101 7.68 39.82 8.52
CA PHE A 101 7.56 38.36 8.35
C PHE A 101 8.86 37.70 7.89
N ARG A 102 9.96 38.43 7.68
CA ARG A 102 11.23 37.92 7.14
C ARG A 102 11.82 36.72 7.88
N TYR A 103 11.58 36.63 9.19
CA TYR A 103 12.11 35.59 10.04
C TYR A 103 11.01 34.66 10.54
N ALA A 104 11.12 33.37 10.20
CA ALA A 104 10.18 32.34 10.61
C ALA A 104 10.65 31.65 11.90
N PRO A 105 9.77 31.38 12.89
CA PRO A 105 10.10 30.54 14.03
C PRO A 105 10.14 29.07 13.60
N CYS A 106 11.28 28.43 13.84
CA CYS A 106 11.56 27.06 13.45
C CYS A 106 12.01 26.22 14.64
N LYS A 107 11.40 25.04 14.81
CA LYS A 107 11.93 23.93 15.61
C LYS A 107 13.04 23.27 14.79
N ILE A 108 14.23 23.16 15.36
CA ILE A 108 15.32 22.37 14.76
C ILE A 108 15.07 20.91 15.08
N GLU A 109 14.91 20.09 14.04
CA GLU A 109 14.91 18.64 14.15
C GLU A 109 16.37 18.16 14.28
N THR A 110 16.66 17.37 15.31
CA THR A 110 18.01 16.82 15.53
C THR A 110 18.11 15.40 14.99
N GLU A 111 19.32 14.93 14.66
CA GLU A 111 19.51 13.54 14.22
C GLU A 111 19.20 12.52 15.33
N GLU A 112 19.24 12.97 16.59
CA GLU A 112 18.82 12.21 17.76
C GLU A 112 17.30 12.11 17.92
N GLU A 113 16.49 12.78 17.09
CA GLU A 113 15.05 12.67 17.20
C GLU A 113 14.53 11.32 16.73
N ASP A 114 13.87 10.68 17.70
CA ASP A 114 13.39 9.32 17.65
C ASP A 114 12.42 9.10 16.48
N LEU A 115 12.38 7.86 15.99
CA LEU A 115 11.41 7.35 15.04
C LEU A 115 9.95 7.72 15.41
N ARG A 116 9.69 7.88 16.72
CA ARG A 116 8.44 8.46 17.27
C ARG A 116 8.12 9.86 16.74
N SER A 117 9.09 10.77 16.65
CA SER A 117 8.91 12.14 16.12
C SER A 117 8.50 12.12 14.65
N LYS A 118 9.14 11.27 13.83
CA LYS A 118 8.78 11.08 12.42
C LYS A 118 7.37 10.50 12.25
N LEU A 119 6.99 9.52 13.08
CA LEU A 119 5.65 8.97 13.12
C LEU A 119 4.61 10.03 13.50
N LEU A 120 4.86 10.78 14.58
CA LEU A 120 3.97 11.85 15.04
C LEU A 120 3.77 12.92 13.95
N LEU A 121 4.83 13.28 13.23
CA LEU A 121 4.75 14.24 12.14
C LEU A 121 3.83 13.74 11.02
N LEU A 122 3.97 12.48 10.58
CA LEU A 122 3.09 11.92 9.56
C LEU A 122 1.65 11.84 10.04
N ILE A 123 1.40 11.39 11.28
CA ILE A 123 0.04 11.28 11.85
C ILE A 123 -0.62 12.66 11.97
N THR A 124 0.16 13.69 12.33
CA THR A 124 -0.36 15.07 12.41
C THR A 124 -0.77 15.57 11.03
N ASN A 125 0.04 15.28 10.01
CA ASN A 125 -0.29 15.66 8.63
C ASN A 125 -1.48 14.89 8.04
N SER A 126 -1.72 13.61 8.41
CA SER A 126 -2.89 12.86 7.92
C SER A 126 -4.22 13.41 8.43
N THR A 127 -4.22 14.03 9.60
CA THR A 127 -5.45 14.46 10.29
C THR A 127 -5.73 15.95 10.13
N ALA A 128 -4.74 16.76 9.75
CA ALA A 128 -4.86 18.21 9.67
C ALA A 128 -5.70 18.72 8.46
N ARG A 129 -5.81 17.95 7.37
CA ARG A 129 -6.56 18.35 6.18
C ARG A 129 -7.05 17.16 5.37
N GLN A 130 -7.92 17.43 4.38
CA GLN A 130 -8.24 16.44 3.36
C GLN A 130 -7.03 16.22 2.45
N LEU A 131 -6.64 14.96 2.31
CA LEU A 131 -5.56 14.52 1.43
C LEU A 131 -6.14 13.92 0.16
N THR A 132 -5.45 14.16 -0.96
CA THR A 132 -5.67 13.47 -2.24
C THR A 132 -5.41 11.97 -2.10
N GLU A 133 -5.90 11.17 -3.05
CA GLU A 133 -5.66 9.72 -3.01
C GLU A 133 -4.19 9.38 -3.26
N TRP A 134 -3.46 10.19 -4.03
CA TRP A 134 -2.00 10.11 -4.15
C TRP A 134 -1.31 10.32 -2.81
N GLU A 135 -1.61 11.42 -2.12
CA GLU A 135 -0.99 11.76 -0.82
C GLU A 135 -1.27 10.69 0.24
N LYS A 136 -2.51 10.17 0.29
CA LYS A 136 -2.85 9.05 1.20
C LYS A 136 -2.05 7.79 0.88
N THR A 137 -1.82 7.52 -0.40
CA THR A 137 -1.04 6.37 -0.86
C THR A 137 0.43 6.49 -0.43
N GLN A 138 1.04 7.65 -0.68
CA GLN A 138 2.41 7.95 -0.26
C GLN A 138 2.57 7.94 1.27
N GLN A 139 1.57 8.45 1.99
CA GLN A 139 1.57 8.42 3.44
C GLN A 139 1.44 7.01 4.00
N ALA A 140 0.62 6.15 3.40
CA ALA A 140 0.50 4.74 3.78
C ALA A 140 1.83 3.99 3.61
N GLU A 141 2.55 4.27 2.52
CA GLU A 141 3.88 3.72 2.25
C GLU A 141 4.90 4.16 3.30
N LYS A 142 5.05 5.47 3.53
CA LYS A 142 6.00 6.00 4.53
C LYS A 142 5.67 5.56 5.95
N LEU A 143 4.39 5.54 6.33
CA LEU A 143 3.96 5.02 7.64
C LEU A 143 4.34 3.55 7.79
N ARG A 144 4.12 2.74 6.75
CA ARG A 144 4.49 1.32 6.78
C ARG A 144 5.98 1.14 6.99
N GLU A 145 6.82 1.87 6.28
CA GLU A 145 8.29 1.81 6.42
C GLU A 145 8.73 2.13 7.85
N LEU A 146 8.29 3.27 8.38
CA LEU A 146 8.63 3.70 9.73
C LEU A 146 8.08 2.75 10.80
N LEU A 147 6.89 2.18 10.61
CA LEU A 147 6.33 1.20 11.54
C LEU A 147 7.05 -0.14 11.49
N ILE A 148 7.56 -0.56 10.33
CA ILE A 148 8.41 -1.74 10.23
C ILE A 148 9.71 -1.50 10.99
N GLU A 149 10.33 -0.33 10.84
CA GLU A 149 11.52 0.05 11.60
C GLU A 149 11.22 0.10 13.10
N TYR A 150 10.09 0.69 13.50
CA TYR A 150 9.71 0.83 14.90
C TYR A 150 9.42 -0.52 15.53
N LYS A 151 8.82 -1.45 14.78
CA LYS A 151 8.60 -2.83 15.21
C LYS A 151 9.89 -3.61 15.47
N LYS A 152 11.03 -3.19 14.90
CA LYS A 152 12.34 -3.81 15.19
C LYS A 152 12.91 -3.36 16.53
N GLN A 153 12.63 -2.12 16.93
CA GLN A 153 13.11 -1.52 18.17
C GLN A 153 12.17 -1.82 19.35
N GLU A 154 10.87 -1.85 19.09
CA GLU A 154 9.80 -1.92 20.09
C GLU A 154 8.77 -2.99 19.71
N LYS A 155 8.11 -3.58 20.71
CA LYS A 155 7.04 -4.56 20.45
C LYS A 155 5.75 -3.85 20.02
N LEU A 156 5.50 -3.80 18.70
CA LEU A 156 4.20 -3.39 18.15
C LEU A 156 3.23 -4.58 18.07
N PRO A 157 2.01 -4.48 18.64
CA PRO A 157 0.98 -5.50 18.50
C PRO A 157 0.37 -5.46 17.09
N GLY A 158 -0.03 -6.63 16.57
CA GLY A 158 -0.76 -6.74 15.31
C GLY A 158 0.08 -6.63 14.04
N ARG A 159 -0.61 -6.59 12.89
CA ARG A 159 0.01 -6.47 11.56
C ARG A 159 0.19 -5.00 11.21
N VAL A 160 1.35 -4.64 10.65
CA VAL A 160 1.66 -3.24 10.28
C VAL A 160 0.58 -2.64 9.37
N ARG A 161 0.05 -3.42 8.41
CA ARG A 161 -1.02 -2.95 7.52
C ARG A 161 -2.30 -2.55 8.26
N GLU A 162 -2.68 -3.27 9.31
CA GLU A 162 -3.87 -2.97 10.12
C GLU A 162 -3.64 -1.67 10.91
N ILE A 163 -2.44 -1.51 11.48
CA ILE A 163 -2.05 -0.28 12.17
C ILE A 163 -2.09 0.93 11.24
N VAL A 164 -1.56 0.81 10.02
CA VAL A 164 -1.63 1.89 9.01
C VAL A 164 -3.08 2.22 8.65
N ALA A 165 -3.93 1.20 8.51
CA ALA A 165 -5.36 1.38 8.22
C ALA A 165 -6.07 2.17 9.32
N ASP A 166 -5.76 1.85 10.59
CA ASP A 166 -6.30 2.55 11.75
C ASP A 166 -5.84 4.02 11.82
N ILE A 167 -4.55 4.29 11.60
CA ILE A 167 -3.99 5.65 11.59
C ILE A 167 -4.63 6.52 10.51
N LEU A 168 -4.78 5.98 9.30
CA LEU A 168 -5.36 6.68 8.17
C LEU A 168 -6.89 6.66 8.18
N ASN A 169 -7.51 5.96 9.14
CA ASN A 169 -8.95 5.75 9.25
C ASN A 169 -9.58 5.24 7.94
N VAL A 170 -8.95 4.23 7.32
CA VAL A 170 -9.41 3.57 6.08
C VAL A 170 -9.49 2.06 6.27
N ALA A 171 -10.17 1.35 5.37
CA ALA A 171 -10.19 -0.11 5.39
C ALA A 171 -8.79 -0.71 5.07
N THR A 172 -8.45 -1.83 5.72
CA THR A 172 -7.20 -2.59 5.46
C THR A 172 -7.05 -2.99 3.99
N SER A 173 -8.16 -3.27 3.31
CA SER A 173 -8.18 -3.55 1.87
C SER A 173 -7.78 -2.33 1.03
N LYS A 174 -8.11 -1.11 1.46
CA LYS A 174 -7.69 0.13 0.80
C LYS A 174 -6.18 0.32 0.95
N VAL A 175 -5.62 0.07 2.14
CA VAL A 175 -4.15 0.09 2.34
C VAL A 175 -3.45 -0.94 1.46
N ALA A 176 -4.01 -2.15 1.29
CA ALA A 176 -3.44 -3.13 0.37
C ALA A 176 -3.43 -2.66 -1.09
N ARG A 177 -4.44 -1.89 -1.53
CA ARG A 177 -4.45 -1.27 -2.87
C ARG A 177 -3.37 -0.20 -2.99
N MET A 178 -3.25 0.67 -1.98
CA MET A 178 -2.21 1.69 -1.91
C MET A 178 -0.81 1.07 -2.00
N GLU A 179 -0.56 -0.02 -1.27
CA GLU A 179 0.70 -0.77 -1.34
C GLU A 179 0.99 -1.33 -2.75
N SER A 180 -0.03 -1.82 -3.46
CA SER A 180 0.11 -2.30 -4.84
C SER A 180 0.47 -1.17 -5.79
N ILE A 181 -0.20 -0.02 -5.65
CA ILE A 181 0.06 1.19 -6.45
C ILE A 181 1.49 1.67 -6.24
N SER A 182 1.90 1.88 -4.99
CA SER A 182 3.25 2.36 -4.66
C SER A 182 4.36 1.49 -5.25
N LYS A 183 4.21 0.17 -5.15
CA LYS A 183 5.25 -0.79 -5.54
C LYS A 183 5.31 -1.09 -7.03
N ASN A 184 4.15 -1.17 -7.69
CA ASN A 184 4.06 -1.79 -9.01
C ASN A 184 3.62 -0.82 -10.11
N LEU A 185 3.07 0.35 -9.78
CA LEU A 185 2.66 1.32 -10.79
C LEU A 185 3.89 2.00 -11.41
N SER A 186 3.92 2.10 -12.75
CA SER A 186 5.00 2.76 -13.49
C SER A 186 5.08 4.25 -13.18
N GLU A 187 6.26 4.84 -13.31
CA GLU A 187 6.48 6.25 -12.94
C GLU A 187 5.59 7.20 -13.73
N ASN A 188 5.45 6.97 -15.04
CA ASN A 188 4.52 7.73 -15.90
C ASN A 188 3.09 7.70 -15.36
N LEU A 189 2.59 6.54 -14.91
CA LEU A 189 1.23 6.45 -14.36
C LEU A 189 1.13 6.98 -12.92
N LYS A 190 2.22 6.98 -12.16
CA LYS A 190 2.28 7.65 -10.84
C LYS A 190 2.14 9.17 -10.99
N GLU A 191 2.76 9.77 -12.00
CA GLU A 191 2.57 11.20 -12.30
C GLU A 191 1.12 11.52 -12.65
N GLU A 192 0.47 10.67 -13.45
CA GLU A 192 -0.95 10.83 -13.80
C GLU A 192 -1.87 10.64 -12.59
N PHE A 193 -1.54 9.71 -11.69
CA PHE A 193 -2.28 9.53 -10.44
C PHE A 193 -2.08 10.71 -9.49
N LYS A 194 -0.86 11.25 -9.42
CA LYS A 194 -0.55 12.47 -8.65
C LYS A 194 -1.30 13.69 -9.16
N GLY A 195 -1.49 13.80 -10.48
CA GLY A 195 -2.28 14.85 -11.12
C GLY A 195 -3.79 14.64 -11.11
N ASP A 196 -4.30 13.61 -10.41
CA ASP A 196 -5.73 13.22 -10.40
C ASP A 196 -6.33 12.91 -11.79
N ASN A 197 -5.50 12.66 -12.81
CA ASN A 197 -5.94 12.27 -14.17
C ASN A 197 -6.45 10.82 -14.21
N ILE A 198 -6.04 9.99 -13.25
CA ILE A 198 -6.59 8.66 -13.02
C ILE A 198 -6.99 8.49 -11.56
N ASN A 199 -8.13 7.85 -11.31
CA ASN A 199 -8.57 7.56 -9.94
C ASN A 199 -7.83 6.35 -9.34
N ILE A 200 -7.90 6.21 -8.01
CA ILE A 200 -7.24 5.13 -7.26
C ILE A 200 -7.61 3.72 -7.73
N SER A 201 -8.83 3.50 -8.23
CA SER A 201 -9.25 2.17 -8.70
C SER A 201 -8.64 1.85 -10.06
N THR A 202 -8.55 2.83 -10.96
CA THR A 202 -7.85 2.71 -12.25
C THR A 202 -6.35 2.49 -12.02
N ALA A 203 -5.72 3.29 -11.15
CA ALA A 203 -4.32 3.12 -10.76
C ALA A 203 -4.05 1.74 -10.15
N TYR A 204 -4.95 1.26 -9.28
CA TYR A 204 -4.84 -0.07 -8.69
C TYR A 204 -4.92 -1.18 -9.74
N GLU A 205 -5.89 -1.14 -10.67
CA GLU A 205 -5.94 -2.15 -11.74
C GLU A 205 -4.72 -2.10 -12.65
N ALA A 206 -4.22 -0.89 -12.97
CA ALA A 206 -3.02 -0.74 -13.79
C ALA A 206 -1.77 -1.31 -13.09
N SER A 207 -1.67 -1.14 -11.77
CA SER A 207 -0.56 -1.67 -10.96
C SER A 207 -0.47 -3.21 -10.93
N LYS A 208 -1.50 -3.92 -11.41
CA LYS A 208 -1.47 -5.39 -11.55
C LYS A 208 -0.91 -5.85 -12.90
N LEU A 209 -0.77 -4.93 -13.85
CA LEU A 209 -0.28 -5.25 -15.19
C LEU A 209 1.25 -5.24 -15.22
N PRO A 210 1.88 -6.01 -16.13
CA PRO A 210 3.29 -5.86 -16.44
C PRO A 210 3.62 -4.47 -16.97
N GLU A 211 4.88 -4.05 -16.83
CA GLU A 211 5.33 -2.71 -17.18
C GLU A 211 5.02 -2.32 -18.64
N GLU A 212 5.21 -3.24 -19.59
CA GLU A 212 4.89 -3.02 -21.01
C GLU A 212 3.42 -2.63 -21.23
N GLN A 213 2.50 -3.32 -20.57
CA GLN A 213 1.07 -3.03 -20.67
C GLN A 213 0.69 -1.75 -19.93
N GLN A 214 1.38 -1.42 -18.84
CA GLN A 214 1.23 -0.13 -18.18
C GLN A 214 1.63 1.03 -19.11
N GLN A 215 2.66 0.84 -19.96
CA GLN A 215 3.02 1.84 -20.97
C GLN A 215 1.94 1.98 -22.05
N GLU A 216 1.26 0.90 -22.43
CA GLU A 216 0.10 1.01 -23.34
C GLU A 216 -1.07 1.74 -22.69
N VAL A 217 -1.36 1.48 -21.41
CA VAL A 217 -2.36 2.23 -20.61
C VAL A 217 -2.02 3.72 -20.63
N TYR A 218 -0.76 4.07 -20.40
CA TYR A 218 -0.29 5.46 -20.44
C TYR A 218 -0.45 6.11 -21.82
N LYS A 219 -0.04 5.43 -22.90
CA LYS A 219 -0.21 5.94 -24.27
C LYS A 219 -1.68 6.19 -24.61
N GLU A 220 -2.56 5.28 -24.21
CA GLU A 220 -3.99 5.41 -24.45
C GLU A 220 -4.60 6.57 -23.66
N LEU A 221 -4.20 6.74 -22.39
CA LEU A 221 -4.58 7.90 -21.58
C LEU A 221 -4.16 9.21 -22.27
N LYS A 222 -2.92 9.31 -22.76
CA LYS A 222 -2.46 10.51 -23.49
C LYS A 222 -3.18 10.74 -24.81
N GLY A 223 -3.57 9.68 -25.51
CA GLY A 223 -4.27 9.78 -26.79
C GLY A 223 -5.75 10.16 -26.65
N LYS A 224 -6.46 9.60 -25.66
CA LYS A 224 -7.89 9.81 -25.44
C LYS A 224 -8.19 10.95 -24.47
N GLY A 225 -7.23 11.33 -23.63
CA GLY A 225 -7.39 12.28 -22.52
C GLY A 225 -8.05 11.68 -21.28
N ASN A 226 -8.52 10.43 -21.31
CA ASN A 226 -9.03 9.71 -20.16
C ASN A 226 -8.82 8.19 -20.29
N ILE A 227 -8.93 7.47 -19.17
CA ILE A 227 -8.94 6.01 -19.17
C ILE A 227 -9.80 5.46 -18.03
N THR A 228 -10.62 4.46 -18.35
CA THR A 228 -11.51 3.84 -17.37
C THR A 228 -10.91 2.56 -16.79
N ILE A 229 -11.45 2.11 -15.65
CA ILE A 229 -11.12 0.82 -15.04
C ILE A 229 -11.37 -0.33 -16.04
N GLN A 230 -12.41 -0.23 -16.87
CA GLN A 230 -12.74 -1.27 -17.85
C GLN A 230 -11.70 -1.35 -18.97
N ASP A 231 -11.18 -0.21 -19.43
CA ASP A 231 -10.15 -0.18 -20.46
C ASP A 231 -8.86 -0.86 -19.99
N VAL A 232 -8.49 -0.63 -18.72
CA VAL A 232 -7.35 -1.31 -18.09
C VAL A 232 -7.61 -2.82 -17.94
N LYS A 233 -8.82 -3.22 -17.53
CA LYS A 233 -9.18 -4.64 -17.36
C LYS A 233 -9.15 -5.42 -18.66
N LYS A 234 -9.60 -4.85 -19.79
CA LYS A 234 -9.53 -5.49 -21.11
C LYS A 234 -8.10 -5.92 -21.46
N LYS A 235 -7.09 -5.14 -21.10
CA LYS A 235 -5.67 -5.49 -21.34
C LYS A 235 -5.22 -6.71 -20.53
N SER A 236 -5.79 -6.92 -19.35
CA SER A 236 -5.56 -8.12 -18.54
C SER A 236 -6.23 -9.37 -19.12
N GLU A 237 -7.37 -9.20 -19.80
CA GLU A 237 -8.14 -10.28 -20.43
C GLU A 237 -7.49 -10.75 -21.73
N VAL A 238 -7.05 -9.81 -22.59
CA VAL A 238 -6.28 -10.11 -23.80
C VAL A 238 -5.02 -10.93 -23.49
N LYS A 239 -4.39 -10.72 -22.33
CA LYS A 239 -3.25 -11.54 -21.87
C LYS A 239 -3.67 -12.95 -21.46
N LYS A 240 -4.81 -13.13 -20.77
CA LYS A 240 -5.30 -14.47 -20.41
C LYS A 240 -5.63 -15.28 -21.67
N GLU A 241 -6.18 -14.63 -22.69
CA GLU A 241 -6.44 -15.25 -23.99
C GLU A 241 -5.14 -15.62 -24.71
N LYS A 242 -4.19 -14.68 -24.83
CA LYS A 242 -2.88 -14.94 -25.45
C LYS A 242 -2.04 -15.99 -24.71
N ILE A 243 -1.98 -15.95 -23.37
CA ILE A 243 -1.31 -17.01 -22.59
C ILE A 243 -1.99 -18.35 -22.81
N ASN A 244 -3.33 -18.42 -22.84
CA ASN A 244 -4.02 -19.68 -23.10
C ASN A 244 -3.75 -20.19 -24.53
N GLU A 245 -3.70 -19.30 -25.53
CA GLU A 245 -3.34 -19.64 -26.91
C GLU A 245 -1.88 -20.07 -27.04
N ASP A 246 -0.94 -19.34 -26.43
CA ASP A 246 0.50 -19.66 -26.45
C ASP A 246 0.79 -20.97 -25.70
N VAL A 247 0.17 -21.20 -24.53
CA VAL A 247 0.28 -22.46 -23.78
C VAL A 247 -0.35 -23.64 -24.53
N SER A 248 -1.39 -23.40 -25.35
CA SER A 248 -1.95 -24.43 -26.22
C SER A 248 -1.07 -24.77 -27.44
N ASN A 249 -0.09 -23.91 -27.75
CA ASN A 249 0.79 -24.04 -28.92
C ASN A 249 2.25 -24.35 -28.59
N LEU A 250 2.63 -24.53 -27.32
CA LEU A 250 3.95 -25.01 -26.93
C LEU A 250 3.98 -26.54 -26.79
N ASP A 251 4.66 -27.21 -27.71
CA ASP A 251 5.20 -28.55 -27.49
C ASP A 251 6.11 -28.52 -26.25
N THR A 252 5.71 -29.25 -25.21
CA THR A 252 6.39 -29.30 -23.92
C THR A 252 7.75 -30.00 -24.04
N ASN A 253 8.81 -29.23 -24.23
CA ASN A 253 10.17 -29.58 -23.80
C ASN A 253 10.99 -28.30 -23.64
N THR A 254 10.90 -27.68 -22.46
CA THR A 254 11.89 -26.70 -22.02
C THR A 254 12.09 -26.88 -20.53
N ASN A 255 13.24 -27.47 -20.19
CA ASN A 255 13.67 -27.73 -18.82
C ASN A 255 13.88 -26.39 -18.09
N ASN A 256 13.04 -26.09 -17.10
CA ASN A 256 13.30 -25.02 -16.15
C ASN A 256 14.07 -25.60 -14.97
N GLU A 257 15.40 -25.43 -14.99
CA GLU A 257 16.26 -25.71 -13.84
C GLU A 257 16.09 -24.61 -12.79
N THR A 258 15.91 -25.00 -11.53
CA THR A 258 15.94 -24.08 -10.37
C THR A 258 16.87 -24.64 -9.31
N ILE A 259 17.56 -23.73 -8.62
CA ILE A 259 18.54 -24.00 -7.57
C ILE A 259 17.81 -24.03 -6.22
N ASP A 260 17.99 -25.11 -5.45
CA ASP A 260 17.55 -25.18 -4.06
C ASP A 260 18.37 -24.19 -3.21
N LEU A 261 17.69 -23.19 -2.63
CA LEU A 261 18.33 -22.09 -1.90
C LEU A 261 18.92 -22.52 -0.54
N ASP A 262 18.56 -23.70 -0.03
CA ASP A 262 19.06 -24.23 1.24
C ASP A 262 20.25 -25.19 1.05
N THR A 263 20.38 -25.83 -0.12
CA THR A 263 21.40 -26.88 -0.37
C THR A 263 22.32 -26.60 -1.58
N GLY A 264 21.92 -25.73 -2.51
CA GLY A 264 22.71 -25.35 -3.69
C GLY A 264 22.71 -26.38 -4.83
N GLU A 265 21.92 -27.46 -4.76
CA GLU A 265 21.80 -28.44 -5.84
C GLU A 265 20.80 -28.01 -6.92
N ILE A 266 21.09 -28.37 -8.18
CA ILE A 266 20.19 -28.18 -9.33
C ILE A 266 19.18 -29.32 -9.30
N VAL A 267 17.90 -29.02 -9.09
CA VAL A 267 16.85 -30.04 -9.03
C VAL A 267 15.89 -29.86 -10.22
N GLU A 268 15.75 -30.91 -11.03
CA GLU A 268 14.84 -30.96 -12.18
C GLU A 268 13.39 -31.07 -11.67
N GLN A 269 12.61 -29.97 -11.78
CA GLN A 269 11.20 -29.99 -11.43
C GLN A 269 10.37 -30.54 -12.60
N LYS A 270 9.95 -31.81 -12.53
CA LYS A 270 8.88 -32.32 -13.39
C LYS A 270 7.56 -31.68 -12.97
N VAL A 271 7.12 -30.66 -13.70
CA VAL A 271 5.79 -30.05 -13.50
C VAL A 271 4.73 -31.12 -13.79
N PRO A 272 3.93 -31.54 -12.81
CA PRO A 272 2.91 -32.55 -13.04
C PRO A 272 1.84 -32.04 -14.00
N ASN A 273 1.48 -32.86 -14.99
CA ASN A 273 0.63 -32.52 -16.14
C ASN A 273 -0.78 -31.98 -15.77
N TYR A 274 -1.23 -32.16 -14.52
CA TYR A 274 -2.52 -31.66 -14.04
C TYR A 274 -2.54 -30.14 -13.75
N LEU A 275 -1.38 -29.47 -13.67
CA LEU A 275 -1.32 -28.02 -13.43
C LEU A 275 -1.72 -27.17 -14.66
N ASN A 276 -1.83 -27.79 -15.85
CA ASN A 276 -2.18 -27.12 -17.10
C ASN A 276 -3.66 -27.28 -17.53
N LYS A 277 -4.51 -27.92 -16.72
CA LYS A 277 -5.93 -28.11 -17.04
C LYS A 277 -6.82 -27.38 -16.02
N LYS A 278 -7.90 -26.74 -16.50
CA LYS A 278 -8.92 -26.22 -15.58
C LYS A 278 -9.54 -27.40 -14.85
N ILE A 279 -9.91 -27.21 -13.57
CA ILE A 279 -10.43 -28.30 -12.73
C ILE A 279 -11.66 -28.98 -13.34
N PHE A 280 -12.46 -28.24 -14.12
CA PHE A 280 -13.59 -28.76 -14.87
C PHE A 280 -13.22 -29.68 -16.03
N ASP A 281 -12.06 -29.47 -16.67
CA ASP A 281 -11.60 -30.30 -17.78
C ASP A 281 -10.92 -31.57 -17.27
N LEU A 282 -10.28 -31.52 -16.09
CA LEU A 282 -9.80 -32.70 -15.36
C LEU A 282 -10.95 -33.62 -14.93
N ILE A 283 -12.04 -33.05 -14.41
CA ILE A 283 -13.21 -33.82 -13.94
C ILE A 283 -13.90 -34.54 -15.11
N LYS A 284 -13.84 -34.02 -16.34
CA LYS A 284 -14.39 -34.70 -17.53
C LYS A 284 -13.57 -35.90 -18.01
N GLU A 285 -12.30 -35.98 -17.61
CA GLU A 285 -11.40 -37.06 -18.00
C GLU A 285 -11.33 -38.17 -16.94
N PHE A 286 -11.90 -37.94 -15.75
CA PHE A 286 -11.94 -38.95 -14.70
C PHE A 286 -12.83 -40.12 -15.11
N ASN A 287 -12.32 -41.33 -14.89
CA ASN A 287 -13.20 -42.49 -14.84
C ASN A 287 -14.05 -42.45 -13.55
N ILE A 288 -15.07 -43.29 -13.48
CA ILE A 288 -16.05 -43.27 -12.38
C ILE A 288 -15.37 -43.48 -11.01
N ASP A 289 -14.33 -44.31 -10.94
CA ASP A 289 -13.58 -44.55 -9.70
C ASP A 289 -12.81 -43.30 -9.26
N GLU A 290 -12.14 -42.60 -10.19
CA GLU A 290 -11.42 -41.36 -9.91
C GLU A 290 -12.36 -40.23 -9.48
N MET A 291 -13.53 -40.13 -10.12
CA MET A 291 -14.60 -39.21 -9.67
C MET A 291 -15.07 -39.57 -8.26
N ALA A 292 -15.26 -40.85 -7.96
CA ALA A 292 -15.71 -41.31 -6.65
C ALA A 292 -14.70 -40.98 -5.55
N VAL A 293 -13.39 -41.16 -5.78
CA VAL A 293 -12.35 -40.72 -4.83
C VAL A 293 -12.42 -39.21 -4.60
N PHE A 294 -12.55 -38.44 -5.68
CA PHE A 294 -12.59 -36.97 -5.60
C PHE A 294 -13.78 -36.46 -4.80
N PHE A 295 -15.00 -36.95 -5.08
CA PHE A 295 -16.21 -36.55 -4.37
C PHE A 295 -16.25 -37.09 -2.93
N CYS A 296 -15.84 -38.34 -2.70
CA CYS A 296 -15.82 -38.92 -1.36
C CYS A 296 -14.86 -38.17 -0.41
N SER A 297 -13.74 -37.65 -0.92
CA SER A 297 -12.79 -36.86 -0.12
C SER A 297 -13.32 -35.48 0.31
N ARG A 298 -14.42 -35.01 -0.28
CA ARG A 298 -15.00 -33.67 -0.08
C ARG A 298 -16.42 -33.68 0.44
N CYS A 299 -17.11 -34.82 0.34
CA CYS A 299 -18.44 -35.03 0.88
C CYS A 299 -18.38 -35.16 2.41
N LYS A 300 -19.24 -34.42 3.13
CA LYS A 300 -19.38 -34.53 4.59
C LYS A 300 -20.33 -35.64 5.04
N CYS A 301 -20.87 -36.43 4.10
CA CYS A 301 -21.88 -37.48 4.36
C CYS A 301 -23.14 -36.97 5.09
N GLU A 302 -23.50 -35.69 4.95
CA GLU A 302 -24.62 -35.04 5.64
C GLU A 302 -25.95 -35.04 4.83
N GLY A 303 -26.16 -36.01 3.93
CA GLY A 303 -27.46 -36.21 3.28
C GLY A 303 -27.82 -35.30 2.09
N GLN A 304 -26.98 -34.31 1.75
CA GLN A 304 -27.32 -33.32 0.72
C GLN A 304 -26.73 -33.63 -0.67
N PHE A 305 -25.82 -34.61 -0.77
CA PHE A 305 -24.97 -34.77 -1.95
C PHE A 305 -25.27 -36.03 -2.77
N CYS A 306 -25.74 -37.11 -2.13
CA CYS A 306 -26.08 -38.37 -2.79
C CYS A 306 -27.27 -39.06 -2.09
N ASP A 307 -28.02 -39.86 -2.85
CA ASP A 307 -29.21 -40.57 -2.35
C ASP A 307 -28.88 -41.73 -1.39
N PHE A 308 -27.60 -42.07 -1.25
CA PHE A 308 -27.09 -43.15 -0.39
C PHE A 308 -26.42 -42.65 0.89
N ALA A 309 -26.50 -41.35 1.17
CA ALA A 309 -25.80 -40.74 2.30
C ALA A 309 -26.17 -41.36 3.67
N SER A 310 -27.39 -41.89 3.82
CA SER A 310 -27.83 -42.58 5.05
C SER A 310 -27.16 -43.93 5.29
N ASP A 311 -26.72 -44.62 4.23
CA ASP A 311 -26.12 -45.96 4.28
C ASP A 311 -24.58 -45.90 4.14
N CYS A 312 -24.03 -44.69 4.05
CA CYS A 312 -22.61 -44.42 3.86
C CYS A 312 -21.84 -44.52 5.18
N THR A 313 -20.84 -45.39 5.20
CA THR A 313 -19.92 -45.63 6.33
C THR A 313 -18.46 -45.52 5.88
N GLU A 314 -17.54 -45.37 6.82
CA GLU A 314 -16.09 -45.28 6.51
C GLU A 314 -15.56 -46.48 5.69
N GLU A 315 -16.15 -47.67 5.85
CA GLU A 315 -15.70 -48.90 5.19
C GLU A 315 -16.23 -49.06 3.76
N ASN A 316 -17.41 -48.50 3.45
CA ASN A 316 -18.10 -48.68 2.17
C ASN A 316 -18.28 -47.38 1.36
N LYS A 317 -17.85 -46.22 1.89
CA LYS A 317 -18.06 -44.88 1.29
C LYS A 317 -17.56 -44.74 -0.15
N HIS A 318 -16.44 -45.38 -0.49
CA HIS A 318 -15.89 -45.30 -1.84
C HIS A 318 -16.76 -46.06 -2.84
N GLN A 319 -17.08 -47.32 -2.54
CA GLN A 319 -17.91 -48.17 -3.40
C GLN A 319 -19.32 -47.61 -3.58
N LEU A 320 -19.95 -47.10 -2.50
CA LEU A 320 -21.25 -46.44 -2.60
C LEU A 320 -21.21 -45.18 -3.48
N CYS A 321 -20.11 -44.44 -3.46
CA CYS A 321 -19.93 -43.27 -4.31
C CYS A 321 -19.77 -43.66 -5.79
N VAL A 322 -19.06 -44.76 -6.09
CA VAL A 322 -18.96 -45.34 -7.44
C VAL A 322 -20.34 -45.77 -7.95
N ASP A 323 -21.10 -46.50 -7.13
CA ASP A 323 -22.43 -47.00 -7.49
C ASP A 323 -23.41 -45.86 -7.74
N TRP A 324 -23.35 -44.79 -6.93
CA TRP A 324 -24.15 -43.58 -7.11
C TRP A 324 -23.79 -42.82 -8.39
N LEU A 325 -22.50 -42.59 -8.65
CA LEU A 325 -22.04 -41.90 -9.86
C LEU A 325 -22.41 -42.68 -11.13
N SER A 326 -22.33 -44.02 -11.08
CA SER A 326 -22.71 -44.88 -12.21
C SER A 326 -24.18 -44.72 -12.58
N ARG A 327 -25.08 -44.55 -11.59
CA ARG A 327 -26.52 -44.32 -11.82
C ARG A 327 -26.85 -42.94 -12.38
N LEU A 328 -25.95 -41.97 -12.28
CA LEU A 328 -26.14 -40.62 -12.82
C LEU A 328 -25.68 -40.50 -14.28
N ILE A 329 -24.90 -41.47 -14.77
CA ILE A 329 -24.30 -41.49 -16.10
C ILE A 329 -25.12 -42.39 -17.07
N GLU A 330 -26.01 -43.25 -16.56
CA GLU A 330 -27.06 -43.95 -17.33
C GLU A 330 -28.26 -43.06 -17.69
#